data_AF-A0A1S3IE09-F1
#
_entry.id   AF-A0A1S3IE09-F1
#
_cell.length_a   1.000
_cell.length_b   1.000
_cell.length_c   1.000
_cell.angle_alpha   90.00
_cell.angle_beta   90.00
_cell.angle_gamma   90.00
#
_symmetry.space_group_name_H-M   'P 1'
#
loop_
_entity.id
_entity.type
_entity.pdbx_description
1 polymer ?
#
loop_
_entity_poly.entity_id
_entity_poly.type
_entity_poly.pdbx_seq_one_letter_code
_entity_poly.pdbx_strand_id
1 'polypeptide(L)'
;MGKKGKKGKKSGGGGKKKKEKEPQVTYKEAILAYQISIKEKQMEDYMYELRGLEEKKSRHEDRNDRLKGEQALCIKNLLREAKEFEKQVENQEYTNKEQVVAVMMEKWQTQKEEEKKLEDIREEIKRKDSEIVEVQKDVAYWLSYKDKGHKTDETKIILLEQELKDMEVTITEMSAHLERTLITAKNEIQQYTEETLAHTKSNASEQAIAKMDKNSRQEVLDNNWLKREVDIHDEEAGVLREAVEKLEKENLEIMSELFECRTDDLKISRQFYLTQFQDNENLDDGILEMDLNVLAIEDSAARPKSAVYKSVQDKVLSIMSREELAEEDSDEDLESYEGEGDGSEGDPFETPFDYDDARFDGDDEFLQLGPLELKMLTLKGDKMPIHGRGNLSTEELEAKNFNPDIWPMTTPMLKEVIKDKELAKVEV
;
A
#
# COMPACT_ATOMS: atom_id res chain seq x y z
N MET A 1 8.97 102.10 14.01
CA MET A 1 8.61 102.59 12.65
C MET A 1 7.88 103.92 12.80
N GLY A 2 8.11 105.03 12.11
CA GLY A 2 9.08 105.44 11.11
C GLY A 2 8.86 106.95 10.81
N LYS A 3 9.89 107.76 11.02
CA LYS A 3 10.30 109.03 10.36
C LYS A 3 9.26 110.02 9.80
N LYS A 4 9.38 111.29 10.25
CA LYS A 4 9.76 112.55 9.51
C LYS A 4 9.36 113.75 10.40
N GLY A 5 10.15 114.77 10.73
CA GLY A 5 11.38 115.32 10.16
C GLY A 5 11.13 116.76 9.66
N LYS A 6 12.01 117.72 10.05
CA LYS A 6 12.18 119.12 9.56
C LYS A 6 11.14 120.16 10.03
N LYS A 7 11.43 121.41 10.44
CA LYS A 7 12.57 122.37 10.39
C LYS A 7 12.40 123.29 11.63
N GLY A 8 13.39 123.89 12.28
CA GLY A 8 14.78 124.17 11.90
C GLY A 8 14.97 125.56 11.30
N LYS A 9 15.53 126.48 12.13
CA LYS A 9 16.16 127.79 11.86
C LYS A 9 15.26 129.02 11.68
N LYS A 10 15.37 130.07 12.51
CA LYS A 10 16.50 130.97 12.91
C LYS A 10 16.71 132.15 11.97
N SER A 11 17.02 133.28 12.62
CA SER A 11 17.62 134.53 12.15
C SER A 11 16.70 135.45 11.35
N GLY A 12 16.61 136.75 11.64
CA GLY A 12 17.40 137.58 12.55
C GLY A 12 17.27 139.04 12.11
N GLY A 13 17.66 139.96 13.00
CA GLY A 13 17.78 141.40 12.72
C GLY A 13 16.50 142.17 13.06
N GLY A 14 16.45 143.01 14.09
CA GLY A 14 17.49 143.85 14.63
C GLY A 14 17.15 145.31 14.30
N GLY A 15 16.25 145.91 15.06
CA GLY A 15 15.88 147.32 14.96
C GLY A 15 15.76 147.93 16.36
N LYS A 16 16.70 148.83 16.70
CA LYS A 16 16.78 149.60 17.94
C LYS A 16 15.48 150.38 18.22
N LYS A 17 14.97 150.30 19.45
CA LYS A 17 14.82 151.43 20.40
C LYS A 17 14.18 150.95 21.71
N LYS A 18 14.72 151.47 22.84
CA LYS A 18 14.37 151.22 24.25
C LYS A 18 14.58 149.77 24.74
N LYS A 19 15.75 149.51 25.33
CA LYS A 19 15.96 148.37 26.23
C LYS A 19 16.26 148.89 27.62
N GLU A 20 15.26 148.77 28.49
CA GLU A 20 15.44 148.70 29.94
C GLU A 20 16.35 147.53 30.26
N LYS A 21 17.26 147.74 31.20
CA LYS A 21 18.35 146.82 31.52
C LYS A 21 17.78 145.49 32.03
N GLU A 22 18.24 144.41 31.41
CA GLU A 22 18.19 143.05 31.95
C GLU A 22 18.78 143.04 33.37
N PRO A 23 18.09 142.45 34.36
CA PRO A 23 18.65 142.21 35.67
C PRO A 23 19.60 141.02 35.57
N GLN A 24 20.73 141.11 36.26
CA GLN A 24 21.59 139.96 36.49
C GLN A 24 20.74 138.82 37.07
N VAL A 25 20.70 137.66 36.40
CA VAL A 25 20.22 136.42 37.00
C VAL A 25 21.03 136.22 38.28
N THR A 26 20.36 136.50 39.39
CA THR A 26 20.96 136.48 40.70
C THR A 26 20.99 135.02 41.12
N TYR A 27 22.06 134.55 41.74
CA TYR A 27 22.19 133.19 42.30
C TYR A 27 20.93 132.71 43.07
N LYS A 28 20.18 133.65 43.66
CA LYS A 28 18.88 133.44 44.31
C LYS A 28 17.77 132.92 43.39
N GLU A 29 17.68 133.36 42.13
CA GLU A 29 16.66 132.91 41.16
C GLU A 29 16.94 131.50 40.64
N ALA A 30 18.21 131.14 40.43
CA ALA A 30 18.60 129.77 40.06
C ALA A 30 18.31 128.76 41.19
N ILE A 31 18.50 129.17 42.46
CA ILE A 31 18.12 128.36 43.62
C ILE A 31 16.61 128.18 43.71
N LEU A 32 15.82 129.24 43.49
CA LEU A 32 14.36 129.15 43.49
C LEU A 32 13.84 128.24 42.37
N ALA A 33 14.38 128.35 41.16
CA ALA A 33 14.03 127.44 40.06
C ALA A 33 14.37 125.98 40.37
N TYR A 34 15.51 125.72 41.02
CA TYR A 34 15.86 124.37 41.49
C TYR A 34 14.89 123.88 42.58
N GLN A 35 14.55 124.71 43.56
CA GLN A 35 13.55 124.38 44.59
C GLN A 35 12.16 124.11 43.99
N ILE A 36 11.74 124.91 43.00
CA ILE A 36 10.50 124.69 42.25
C ILE A 36 10.58 123.36 41.50
N SER A 37 11.68 123.06 40.82
CA SER A 37 11.84 121.77 40.11
C SER A 37 11.80 120.56 41.05
N ILE A 38 12.31 120.68 42.27
CA ILE A 38 12.20 119.62 43.30
C ILE A 38 10.74 119.45 43.71
N LYS A 39 10.00 120.55 43.90
CA LYS A 39 8.57 120.50 44.26
C LYS A 39 7.70 119.97 43.13
N GLU A 40 8.00 120.33 41.89
CA GLU A 40 7.34 119.79 40.70
C GLU A 40 7.61 118.29 40.58
N LYS A 41 8.86 117.84 40.75
CA LYS A 41 9.19 116.41 40.78
C LYS A 41 8.46 115.66 41.91
N GLN A 42 8.40 116.24 43.12
CA GLN A 42 7.62 115.68 44.22
C GLN A 42 6.12 115.61 43.89
N MET A 43 5.56 116.62 43.23
CA MET A 43 4.17 116.59 42.76
C MET A 43 3.96 115.53 41.68
N GLU A 44 4.89 115.35 40.75
CA GLU A 44 4.82 114.29 39.73
C GLU A 44 4.89 112.89 40.37
N ASP A 45 5.76 112.68 41.35
CA ASP A 45 5.86 111.44 42.13
C ASP A 45 4.53 111.16 42.86
N TYR A 46 3.96 112.17 43.54
CA TYR A 46 2.64 112.03 44.19
C TYR A 46 1.50 111.77 43.20
N MET A 47 1.51 112.42 42.03
CA MET A 47 0.51 112.18 40.98
C MET A 47 0.62 110.76 40.40
N TYR A 48 1.84 110.23 40.29
CA TYR A 48 2.08 108.85 39.88
C TYR A 48 1.61 107.86 40.95
N GLU A 49 1.91 108.13 42.23
CA GLU A 49 1.39 107.34 43.35
C GLU A 49 -0.13 107.35 43.43
N LEU A 50 -0.76 108.52 43.27
CA LEU A 50 -2.21 108.68 43.27
C LEU A 50 -2.86 107.86 42.16
N ARG A 51 -2.32 107.95 40.93
CA ARG A 51 -2.78 107.15 39.79
C ARG A 51 -2.60 105.64 40.05
N GLY A 52 -1.49 105.25 40.64
CA GLY A 52 -1.24 103.85 41.02
C GLY A 52 -2.20 103.34 42.09
N LEU A 53 -2.62 104.21 43.03
CA LEU A 53 -3.63 103.88 44.04
C LEU A 53 -5.04 103.81 43.44
N GLU A 54 -5.39 104.71 42.52
CA GLU A 54 -6.66 104.67 41.79
C GLU A 54 -6.79 103.40 40.95
N GLU A 55 -5.72 102.99 40.24
CA GLU A 55 -5.71 101.75 39.48
C GLU A 55 -5.84 100.52 40.40
N LYS A 56 -5.15 100.51 41.55
CA LYS A 56 -5.31 99.46 42.56
C LYS A 56 -6.74 99.41 43.10
N LYS A 57 -7.34 100.56 43.41
CA LYS A 57 -8.72 100.66 43.88
C LYS A 57 -9.69 100.08 42.85
N SER A 58 -9.56 100.47 41.58
CA SER A 58 -10.38 99.94 40.49
C SER A 58 -10.22 98.42 40.33
N ARG A 59 -8.99 97.89 40.38
CA ARG A 59 -8.75 96.42 40.35
C ARG A 59 -9.38 95.68 41.54
N HIS A 60 -9.37 96.30 42.73
CA HIS A 60 -10.00 95.73 43.92
C HIS A 60 -11.53 95.73 43.81
N GLU A 61 -12.12 96.79 43.25
CA GLU A 61 -13.56 96.87 42.97
C GLU A 61 -13.98 95.80 41.97
N ASP A 62 -13.29 95.68 40.83
CA ASP A 62 -13.55 94.63 39.83
C ASP A 62 -13.44 93.21 40.42
N ARG A 63 -12.43 92.98 41.26
CA ARG A 63 -12.26 91.68 41.94
C ARG A 63 -13.39 91.41 42.92
N ASN A 64 -13.83 92.42 43.66
CA ASN A 64 -14.92 92.29 44.62
C ASN A 64 -16.24 91.98 43.91
N ASP A 65 -16.51 92.62 42.77
CA ASP A 65 -17.72 92.38 41.99
C ASP A 65 -17.73 90.98 41.37
N ARG A 66 -16.58 90.48 40.88
CA ARG A 66 -16.45 89.08 40.45
C ARG A 66 -16.72 88.10 41.59
N LEU A 67 -16.11 88.31 42.76
CA LEU A 67 -16.32 87.46 43.93
C LEU A 67 -17.79 87.44 44.38
N LYS A 68 -18.46 88.60 44.39
CA LYS A 68 -19.91 88.66 44.68
C LYS A 68 -20.74 87.90 43.66
N GLY A 69 -20.39 88.00 42.37
CA GLY A 69 -21.02 87.22 41.31
C GLY A 69 -20.85 85.71 41.50
N GLU A 70 -19.64 85.26 41.80
CA GLU A 70 -19.33 83.85 42.10
C GLU A 70 -20.08 83.34 43.34
N GLN A 71 -20.12 84.14 44.42
CA GLN A 71 -20.89 83.81 45.63
C GLN A 71 -22.39 83.68 45.33
N ALA A 72 -22.96 84.61 44.56
CA ALA A 72 -24.36 84.56 44.18
C ALA A 72 -24.68 83.31 43.35
N LEU A 73 -23.79 82.91 42.44
CA LEU A 73 -23.94 81.66 41.67
C LEU A 73 -23.84 80.42 42.56
N CYS A 74 -22.90 80.39 43.49
CA CYS A 74 -22.75 79.30 44.45
C CYS A 74 -24.01 79.12 45.31
N ILE A 75 -24.53 80.21 45.87
CA ILE A 75 -25.77 80.21 46.66
C ILE A 75 -26.94 79.70 45.80
N LYS A 76 -27.06 80.17 44.55
CA LYS A 76 -28.12 79.73 43.64
C LYS A 76 -28.04 78.23 43.33
N ASN A 77 -26.84 77.68 43.19
CA ASN A 77 -26.64 76.26 42.96
C ASN A 77 -27.02 75.42 44.19
N LEU A 78 -26.57 75.83 45.38
CA LEU A 78 -26.95 75.16 46.63
C LEU A 78 -28.46 75.16 46.87
N LEU A 79 -29.14 76.27 46.58
CA LEU A 79 -30.60 76.35 46.69
C LEU A 79 -31.32 75.45 45.68
N ARG A 80 -30.71 75.20 44.51
CA ARG A 80 -31.26 74.28 43.50
C ARG A 80 -31.12 72.83 43.96
N GLU A 81 -29.92 72.45 44.40
CA GLU A 81 -29.64 71.11 44.94
C GLU A 81 -30.55 70.80 46.12
N ALA A 82 -30.72 71.74 47.07
CA ALA A 82 -31.63 71.57 48.19
C ALA A 82 -33.08 71.29 47.75
N LYS A 83 -33.59 72.01 46.74
CA LYS A 83 -34.93 71.76 46.18
C LYS A 83 -35.05 70.43 45.46
N GLU A 84 -33.99 69.97 44.80
CA GLU A 84 -33.95 68.65 44.17
C GLU A 84 -33.99 67.54 45.22
N PHE A 85 -33.27 67.69 46.33
CA PHE A 85 -33.36 66.78 47.47
C PHE A 85 -34.74 66.79 48.14
N GLU A 86 -35.33 67.96 48.37
CA GLU A 86 -36.70 68.07 48.91
C GLU A 86 -37.71 67.33 48.01
N LYS A 87 -37.63 67.49 46.69
CA LYS A 87 -38.47 66.75 45.75
C LYS A 87 -38.21 65.25 45.77
N GLN A 88 -36.97 64.81 45.92
CA GLN A 88 -36.66 63.38 46.03
C GLN A 88 -37.25 62.78 47.32
N VAL A 89 -37.20 63.52 48.43
CA VAL A 89 -37.79 63.09 49.71
C VAL A 89 -39.31 63.13 49.66
N GLU A 90 -39.91 64.13 49.03
CA GLU A 90 -41.36 64.22 48.85
C GLU A 90 -41.90 63.13 47.90
N ASN A 91 -41.13 62.77 46.87
CA ASN A 91 -41.46 61.68 45.94
C ASN A 91 -41.12 60.29 46.48
N GLN A 92 -40.43 60.17 47.62
CA GLN A 92 -40.23 58.88 48.28
C GLN A 92 -41.55 58.48 48.95
N GLU A 93 -42.33 57.65 48.26
CA GLU A 93 -43.51 57.04 48.83
C GLU A 93 -43.15 56.20 50.06
N TYR A 94 -43.90 56.38 51.14
CA TYR A 94 -43.72 55.61 52.38
C TYR A 94 -44.15 54.16 52.16
N THR A 95 -43.18 53.28 51.92
CA THR A 95 -43.42 51.84 51.75
C THR A 95 -43.83 51.19 53.07
N ASN A 96 -44.95 50.47 53.08
CA ASN A 96 -45.39 49.72 54.26
C ASN A 96 -44.40 48.59 54.56
N LYS A 97 -44.09 48.37 55.85
CA LYS A 97 -43.18 47.31 56.32
C LYS A 97 -43.57 45.93 55.79
N GLU A 98 -44.87 45.67 55.66
CA GLU A 98 -45.40 44.39 55.13
C GLU A 98 -45.04 44.16 53.66
N GLN A 99 -45.07 45.21 52.82
CA GLN A 99 -44.70 45.11 51.41
C GLN A 99 -43.19 44.84 51.25
N VAL A 100 -42.37 45.49 52.08
CA VAL A 100 -40.92 45.26 52.09
C VAL A 100 -40.63 43.82 52.52
N VAL A 101 -41.31 43.33 53.56
CA VAL A 101 -41.16 41.94 54.02
C VAL A 101 -41.62 40.95 52.95
N ALA A 102 -42.74 41.20 52.26
CA ALA A 102 -43.22 40.34 51.18
C ALA A 102 -42.22 40.26 50.01
N VAL A 103 -41.72 41.41 49.52
CA VAL A 103 -40.70 41.45 48.47
C VAL A 103 -39.40 40.79 48.93
N MET A 104 -39.02 40.94 50.20
CA MET A 104 -37.83 40.29 50.74
C MET A 104 -37.98 38.77 50.83
N MET A 105 -39.16 38.26 51.19
CA MET A 105 -39.45 36.82 51.16
C MET A 105 -39.45 36.27 49.73
N GLU A 106 -40.02 36.99 48.76
CA GLU A 106 -40.01 36.60 47.35
C GLU A 106 -38.58 36.56 46.80
N LYS A 107 -37.77 37.58 47.09
CA LYS A 107 -36.33 37.60 46.75
C LYS A 107 -35.57 36.44 47.40
N TRP A 108 -35.92 36.11 48.63
CA TRP A 108 -35.31 34.96 49.32
C TRP A 108 -35.71 33.62 48.68
N GLN A 109 -36.97 33.47 48.28
CA GLN A 109 -37.45 32.27 47.60
C GLN A 109 -36.81 32.09 46.23
N THR A 110 -36.80 33.16 45.42
CA THR A 110 -36.15 33.16 44.10
C THR A 110 -34.66 32.84 44.21
N GLN A 111 -33.95 33.46 45.16
CA GLN A 111 -32.54 33.13 45.45
C GLN A 111 -32.36 31.64 45.76
N LYS A 112 -33.23 31.06 46.61
CA LYS A 112 -33.17 29.64 46.96
C LYS A 112 -33.47 28.72 45.78
N GLU A 113 -34.39 29.11 44.91
CA GLU A 113 -34.68 28.37 43.67
C GLU A 113 -33.52 28.42 42.68
N GLU A 114 -32.89 29.59 42.54
CA GLU A 114 -31.69 29.76 41.72
C GLU A 114 -30.52 28.94 42.27
N GLU A 115 -30.30 28.94 43.58
CA GLU A 115 -29.28 28.10 44.22
C GLU A 115 -29.52 26.60 43.98
N LYS A 116 -30.77 26.14 44.02
CA LYS A 116 -31.10 24.75 43.65
C LYS A 116 -30.79 24.46 42.20
N LYS A 117 -31.21 25.32 41.27
CA LYS A 117 -30.91 25.16 39.83
C LYS A 117 -29.41 25.13 39.57
N LEU A 118 -28.64 25.97 40.28
CA LEU A 118 -27.18 25.96 40.18
C LEU A 118 -26.58 24.64 40.71
N GLU A 119 -27.12 24.09 41.78
CA GLU A 119 -26.65 22.79 42.28
C GLU A 119 -27.03 21.64 41.33
N ASP A 120 -28.24 21.63 40.79
CA ASP A 120 -28.68 20.63 39.79
C ASP A 120 -27.77 20.67 38.54
N ILE A 121 -27.42 21.87 38.05
CA ILE A 121 -26.49 22.04 36.92
C ILE A 121 -25.09 21.56 37.31
N ARG A 122 -24.62 21.82 38.54
CA ARG A 122 -23.31 21.34 39.02
C ARG A 122 -23.28 19.82 39.10
N GLU A 123 -24.36 19.18 39.56
CA GLU A 123 -24.48 17.72 39.57
C GLU A 123 -24.46 17.16 38.15
N GLU A 124 -25.17 17.80 37.22
CA GLU A 124 -25.15 17.40 35.82
C GLU A 124 -23.76 17.54 35.17
N ILE A 125 -23.05 18.63 35.46
CA ILE A 125 -21.66 18.83 35.01
C ILE A 125 -20.77 17.71 35.56
N LYS A 126 -20.84 17.40 36.86
CA LYS A 126 -20.05 16.32 37.47
C LYS A 126 -20.32 14.96 36.82
N ARG A 127 -21.60 14.66 36.55
CA ARG A 127 -22.01 13.44 35.85
C ARG A 127 -21.41 13.39 34.45
N LYS A 128 -21.46 14.49 33.70
CA LYS A 128 -20.91 14.59 32.35
C LYS A 128 -19.39 14.53 32.33
N ASP A 129 -18.71 15.15 33.28
CA ASP A 129 -17.25 15.05 33.42
C ASP A 129 -16.83 13.60 33.69
N SER A 130 -17.63 12.84 34.46
CA SER A 130 -17.36 11.43 34.72
C SER A 130 -17.52 10.58 33.44
N GLU A 131 -18.58 10.82 32.67
CA GLU A 131 -18.80 10.18 31.36
C GLU A 131 -17.69 10.53 30.36
N ILE A 132 -17.22 11.78 30.34
CA ILE A 132 -16.10 12.21 29.49
C ILE A 132 -14.82 11.46 29.84
N VAL A 133 -14.53 11.28 31.13
CA VAL A 133 -13.34 10.53 31.57
C VAL A 133 -13.41 9.07 31.14
N GLU A 134 -14.59 8.43 31.18
CA GLU A 134 -14.77 7.06 30.68
C GLU A 134 -14.53 6.99 29.17
N VAL A 135 -15.16 7.86 28.39
CA VAL A 135 -14.96 7.91 26.93
C VAL A 135 -13.49 8.20 26.59
N GLN A 136 -12.81 9.05 27.36
CA GLN A 136 -11.37 9.31 27.18
C GLN A 136 -10.51 8.07 27.41
N LYS A 137 -10.87 7.20 28.37
CA LYS A 137 -10.17 5.92 28.56
C LYS A 137 -10.37 5.00 27.35
N ASP A 138 -11.58 4.92 26.82
CA ASP A 138 -11.86 4.12 25.62
C ASP A 138 -11.10 4.66 24.41
N VAL A 139 -11.08 5.97 24.21
CA VAL A 139 -10.30 6.61 23.15
C VAL A 139 -8.80 6.31 23.31
N ALA A 140 -8.27 6.39 24.54
CA ALA A 140 -6.88 6.04 24.80
C ALA A 140 -6.57 4.55 24.51
N TYR A 141 -7.50 3.65 24.86
CA TYR A 141 -7.41 2.24 24.50
C TYR A 141 -7.34 2.06 22.99
N TRP A 142 -8.28 2.65 22.25
CA TRP A 142 -8.32 2.53 20.78
C TRP A 142 -7.11 3.17 20.10
N LEU A 143 -6.57 4.27 20.63
CA LEU A 143 -5.31 4.84 20.15
C LEU A 143 -4.14 3.89 20.40
N SER A 144 -4.04 3.30 21.59
CA SER A 144 -2.99 2.31 21.89
C SER A 144 -3.09 1.07 20.99
N TYR A 145 -4.31 0.64 20.68
CA TYR A 145 -4.57 -0.45 19.74
C TYR A 145 -4.19 -0.06 18.32
N LYS A 146 -4.59 1.14 17.87
CA LYS A 146 -4.22 1.69 16.56
C LYS A 146 -2.71 1.85 16.40
N ASP A 147 -1.97 2.19 17.44
CA ASP A 147 -0.52 2.41 17.30
C ASP A 147 0.29 1.11 17.39
N LYS A 148 -0.15 0.19 18.26
CA LYS A 148 0.61 -1.03 18.60
C LYS A 148 -0.18 -2.32 18.44
N GLY A 149 -1.42 -2.35 18.94
CA GLY A 149 -2.25 -3.56 18.96
C GLY A 149 -2.54 -4.14 17.57
N HIS A 150 -2.82 -3.29 16.57
CA HIS A 150 -3.09 -3.79 15.22
C HIS A 150 -1.86 -4.50 14.62
N LYS A 151 -0.64 -4.03 14.89
CA LYS A 151 0.58 -4.67 14.36
C LYS A 151 0.79 -6.03 14.98
N THR A 152 0.56 -6.16 16.29
CA THR A 152 0.67 -7.46 16.96
C THR A 152 -0.38 -8.43 16.45
N ASP A 153 -1.62 -7.99 16.27
CA ASP A 153 -2.69 -8.83 15.74
C ASP A 153 -2.44 -9.18 14.27
N GLU A 154 -1.94 -8.24 13.46
CA GLU A 154 -1.54 -8.47 12.07
C GLU A 154 -0.43 -9.52 11.97
N THR A 155 0.63 -9.40 12.78
CA THR A 155 1.69 -10.43 12.80
C THR A 155 1.17 -11.80 13.23
N LYS A 156 0.21 -11.84 14.16
CA LYS A 156 -0.43 -13.09 14.59
C LYS A 156 -1.31 -13.68 13.49
N ILE A 157 -2.05 -12.85 12.76
CA ILE A 157 -2.87 -13.28 11.62
C ILE A 157 -1.97 -13.86 10.54
N ILE A 158 -0.90 -13.15 10.15
CA ILE A 158 0.06 -13.62 9.15
C ILE A 158 0.67 -14.98 9.56
N LEU A 159 1.06 -15.12 10.82
CA LEU A 159 1.60 -16.39 11.34
C LEU A 159 0.56 -17.52 11.29
N LEU A 160 -0.68 -17.26 11.68
CA LEU A 160 -1.75 -18.26 11.61
C LEU A 160 -2.11 -18.64 10.16
N GLU A 161 -2.11 -17.67 9.24
CA GLU A 161 -2.31 -17.93 7.81
C GLU A 161 -1.17 -18.77 7.22
N GLN A 162 0.07 -18.54 7.67
CA GLN A 162 1.21 -19.37 7.30
C GLN A 162 1.08 -20.78 7.87
N GLU A 163 0.72 -20.93 9.15
CA GLU A 163 0.48 -22.24 9.77
C GLU A 163 -0.64 -23.02 9.06
N LEU A 164 -1.70 -22.34 8.61
CA LEU A 164 -2.77 -22.96 7.82
C LEU A 164 -2.24 -23.48 6.47
N LYS A 165 -1.47 -22.67 5.75
CA LYS A 165 -0.85 -23.07 4.47
C LYS A 165 0.11 -24.24 4.65
N ASP A 166 0.94 -24.20 5.69
CA ASP A 166 1.87 -25.30 5.99
C ASP A 166 1.10 -26.59 6.33
N MET A 167 -0.01 -26.49 7.08
CA MET A 167 -0.90 -27.63 7.32
C MET A 167 -1.54 -28.16 6.03
N GLU A 168 -1.98 -27.30 5.12
CA GLU A 168 -2.52 -27.72 3.82
C GLU A 168 -1.48 -28.46 2.99
N VAL A 169 -0.26 -27.91 2.89
CA VAL A 169 0.85 -28.56 2.17
C VAL A 169 1.15 -29.91 2.79
N THR A 170 1.31 -29.99 4.12
CA THR A 170 1.59 -31.28 4.78
C THR A 170 0.47 -32.30 4.58
N ILE A 171 -0.80 -31.88 4.54
CA ILE A 171 -1.92 -32.78 4.20
C ILE A 171 -1.78 -33.31 2.77
N THR A 172 -1.48 -32.45 1.79
CA THR A 172 -1.30 -32.87 0.38
C THR A 172 -0.09 -33.78 0.21
N GLU A 173 1.00 -33.52 0.92
CA GLU A 173 2.20 -34.37 0.91
C GLU A 173 1.92 -35.73 1.53
N MET A 174 1.20 -35.76 2.66
CA MET A 174 0.78 -37.00 3.31
C MET A 174 -0.18 -37.80 2.44
N SER A 175 -1.16 -37.15 1.79
CA SER A 175 -2.08 -37.85 0.89
C SER A 175 -1.33 -38.44 -0.30
N ALA A 176 -0.45 -37.67 -0.94
CA ALA A 176 0.38 -38.15 -2.05
C ALA A 176 1.32 -39.28 -1.60
N HIS A 177 1.88 -39.22 -0.39
CA HIS A 177 2.67 -40.31 0.17
C HIS A 177 1.82 -41.57 0.34
N LEU A 178 0.65 -41.46 0.98
CA LEU A 178 -0.26 -42.59 1.19
C LEU A 178 -0.70 -43.22 -0.14
N GLU A 179 -1.04 -42.41 -1.14
CA GLU A 179 -1.38 -42.88 -2.49
C GLU A 179 -0.22 -43.65 -3.13
N ARG A 180 1.01 -43.12 -3.09
CA ARG A 180 2.19 -43.82 -3.61
C ARG A 180 2.43 -45.14 -2.88
N THR A 181 2.29 -45.17 -1.56
CA THR A 181 2.44 -46.42 -0.79
C THR A 181 1.34 -47.42 -1.11
N LEU A 182 0.10 -46.97 -1.34
CA LEU A 182 -1.01 -47.84 -1.76
C LEU A 182 -0.74 -48.43 -3.14
N ILE A 183 -0.34 -47.60 -4.11
CA ILE A 183 -0.01 -48.05 -5.46
C ILE A 183 1.14 -49.06 -5.42
N THR A 184 2.18 -48.81 -4.64
CA THR A 184 3.31 -49.73 -4.49
C THR A 184 2.85 -51.06 -3.90
N ALA A 185 2.09 -51.04 -2.80
CA ALA A 185 1.55 -52.25 -2.19
C ALA A 185 0.59 -53.01 -3.14
N LYS A 186 -0.22 -52.29 -3.93
CA LYS A 186 -1.10 -52.89 -4.93
C LYS A 186 -0.29 -53.59 -6.02
N ASN A 187 0.76 -52.95 -6.52
CA ASN A 187 1.64 -53.52 -7.55
C ASN A 187 2.40 -54.74 -7.01
N GLU A 188 2.88 -54.69 -5.76
CA GLU A 188 3.51 -55.85 -5.09
C GLU A 188 2.53 -57.02 -4.94
N ILE A 189 1.29 -56.75 -4.51
CA ILE A 189 0.25 -57.78 -4.44
C ILE A 189 -0.05 -58.32 -5.83
N GLN A 190 -0.20 -57.45 -6.83
CA GLN A 190 -0.49 -57.86 -8.20
C GLN A 190 0.63 -58.76 -8.75
N GLN A 191 1.88 -58.33 -8.65
CA GLN A 191 3.04 -59.12 -9.07
C GLN A 191 3.08 -60.47 -8.34
N TYR A 192 2.89 -60.48 -7.01
CA TYR A 192 2.85 -61.73 -6.25
C TYR A 192 1.70 -62.65 -6.70
N THR A 193 0.51 -62.09 -6.97
CA THR A 193 -0.62 -62.87 -7.48
C THR A 193 -0.37 -63.40 -8.89
N GLU A 194 0.29 -62.64 -9.76
CA GLU A 194 0.66 -63.07 -11.11
C GLU A 194 1.72 -64.16 -11.08
N GLU A 195 2.76 -64.02 -10.24
CA GLU A 195 3.80 -65.03 -10.06
C GLU A 195 3.22 -66.34 -9.50
N THR A 196 2.35 -66.25 -8.49
CA THR A 196 1.68 -67.43 -7.93
C THR A 196 0.74 -68.08 -8.93
N LEU A 197 -0.03 -67.30 -9.70
CA LEU A 197 -0.89 -67.82 -10.78
C LEU A 197 -0.05 -68.51 -11.86
N ALA A 198 1.03 -67.88 -12.34
CA ALA A 198 1.95 -68.45 -13.31
C ALA A 198 2.57 -69.76 -12.80
N HIS A 199 2.99 -69.80 -11.54
CA HIS A 199 3.51 -71.02 -10.91
C HIS A 199 2.44 -72.12 -10.84
N THR A 200 1.21 -71.79 -10.43
CA THR A 200 0.12 -72.79 -10.42
C THR A 200 -0.26 -73.27 -11.83
N LYS A 201 -0.25 -72.40 -12.85
CA LYS A 201 -0.47 -72.77 -14.25
C LYS A 201 0.63 -73.70 -14.75
N SER A 202 1.90 -73.40 -14.46
CA SER A 202 3.04 -74.25 -14.80
C SER A 202 2.92 -75.62 -14.13
N ASN A 203 2.68 -75.66 -12.81
CA ASN A 203 2.48 -76.92 -12.08
C ASN A 203 1.28 -77.72 -12.60
N ALA A 204 0.16 -77.06 -12.92
CA ALA A 204 -1.01 -77.71 -13.50
C ALA A 204 -0.70 -78.29 -14.89
N SER A 205 0.04 -77.54 -15.73
CA SER A 205 0.47 -78.01 -17.05
C SER A 205 1.43 -79.20 -16.95
N GLU A 206 2.39 -79.17 -16.02
CA GLU A 206 3.31 -80.29 -15.80
C GLU A 206 2.56 -81.53 -15.28
N GLN A 207 1.65 -81.37 -14.32
CA GLN A 207 0.81 -82.45 -13.82
C GLN A 207 -0.12 -83.03 -14.91
N ALA A 208 -0.64 -82.19 -15.81
CA ALA A 208 -1.42 -82.63 -16.95
C ALA A 208 -0.54 -83.49 -17.88
N ILE A 209 0.62 -82.97 -18.31
CA ILE A 209 1.59 -83.69 -19.14
C ILE A 209 2.02 -85.03 -18.51
N ALA A 210 2.22 -85.06 -17.18
CA ALA A 210 2.60 -86.27 -16.46
C ALA A 210 1.51 -87.35 -16.45
N LYS A 211 0.23 -86.97 -16.54
CA LYS A 211 -0.92 -87.88 -16.59
C LYS A 211 -1.29 -88.33 -18.01
N MET A 212 -0.73 -87.69 -19.05
CA MET A 212 -0.95 -88.06 -20.45
C MET A 212 -0.25 -89.38 -20.83
N ASP A 213 -0.67 -89.99 -21.92
CA ASP A 213 -0.01 -91.16 -22.48
C ASP A 213 1.35 -90.81 -23.11
N LYS A 214 2.17 -91.83 -23.35
CA LYS A 214 3.55 -91.65 -23.81
C LYS A 214 3.65 -90.97 -25.18
N ASN A 215 2.72 -91.22 -26.09
CA ASN A 215 2.76 -90.65 -27.44
C ASN A 215 2.37 -89.18 -27.40
N SER A 216 1.24 -88.86 -26.75
CA SER A 216 0.80 -87.46 -26.61
C SER A 216 1.82 -86.60 -25.86
N ARG A 217 2.52 -87.16 -24.86
CA ARG A 217 3.61 -86.45 -24.18
C ARG A 217 4.78 -86.15 -25.12
N GLN A 218 5.13 -87.08 -26.01
CA GLN A 218 6.20 -86.87 -26.98
C GLN A 218 5.81 -85.77 -27.98
N GLU A 219 4.58 -85.79 -28.48
CA GLU A 219 4.07 -84.75 -29.38
C GLU A 219 4.12 -83.35 -28.76
N VAL A 220 3.79 -83.21 -27.48
CA VAL A 220 3.91 -81.92 -26.75
C VAL A 220 5.36 -81.47 -26.63
N LEU A 221 6.31 -82.38 -26.36
CA LEU A 221 7.73 -82.05 -26.29
C LEU A 221 8.29 -81.64 -27.66
N ASP A 222 7.90 -82.35 -28.72
CA ASP A 222 8.30 -82.05 -30.09
C ASP A 222 7.70 -80.70 -30.53
N ASN A 223 6.44 -80.40 -30.20
CA ASN A 223 5.82 -79.11 -30.47
C ASN A 223 6.51 -77.97 -29.70
N ASN A 224 6.85 -78.17 -28.42
CA ASN A 224 7.61 -77.19 -27.64
C ASN A 224 9.02 -76.96 -28.20
N TRP A 225 9.65 -78.00 -28.77
CA TRP A 225 10.93 -77.86 -29.44
C TRP A 225 10.78 -77.09 -30.75
N LEU A 226 9.78 -77.42 -31.58
CA LEU A 226 9.48 -76.72 -32.82
C LEU A 226 9.17 -75.24 -32.58
N LYS A 227 8.40 -74.89 -31.54
CA LYS A 227 8.13 -73.48 -31.18
C LYS A 227 9.41 -72.71 -30.87
N ARG A 228 10.30 -73.27 -30.04
CA ARG A 228 11.60 -72.66 -29.75
C ARG A 228 12.46 -72.50 -31.02
N GLU A 229 12.41 -73.48 -31.91
CA GLU A 229 13.15 -73.41 -33.18
C GLU A 229 12.58 -72.32 -34.11
N VAL A 230 11.25 -72.18 -34.17
CA VAL A 230 10.57 -71.10 -34.91
C VAL A 230 10.97 -69.74 -34.34
N ASP A 231 10.94 -69.56 -33.02
CA ASP A 231 11.33 -68.29 -32.38
C ASP A 231 12.78 -67.89 -32.76
N ILE A 232 13.71 -68.86 -32.77
CA ILE A 232 15.10 -68.62 -33.17
C ILE A 232 15.19 -68.25 -34.65
N HIS A 233 14.47 -68.97 -35.52
CA HIS A 233 14.46 -68.67 -36.95
C HIS A 233 13.80 -67.32 -37.27
N ASP A 234 12.81 -66.90 -36.50
CA ASP A 234 12.18 -65.59 -36.65
C ASP A 234 13.13 -64.46 -36.24
N GLU A 235 13.89 -64.64 -35.15
CA GLU A 235 14.98 -63.73 -34.77
C GLU A 235 16.06 -63.66 -35.87
N GLU A 236 16.52 -64.80 -36.37
CA GLU A 236 17.50 -64.86 -37.47
C GLU A 236 16.96 -64.21 -38.75
N ALA A 237 15.70 -64.47 -39.11
CA ALA A 237 15.03 -63.87 -40.25
C ALA A 237 14.90 -62.35 -40.10
N GLY A 238 14.61 -61.85 -38.89
CA GLY A 238 14.61 -60.43 -38.56
C GLY A 238 15.96 -59.78 -38.85
N VAL A 239 17.05 -60.37 -38.34
CA VAL A 239 18.42 -59.88 -38.58
C VAL A 239 18.79 -59.92 -40.07
N LEU A 240 18.42 -60.98 -40.80
CA LEU A 240 18.66 -61.06 -42.24
C LEU A 240 17.86 -60.01 -43.01
N ARG A 241 16.60 -59.76 -42.64
CA ARG A 241 15.74 -58.75 -43.25
C ARG A 241 16.34 -57.36 -43.09
N GLU A 242 16.76 -56.99 -41.87
CA GLU A 242 17.46 -55.72 -41.61
C GLU A 242 18.75 -55.57 -42.45
N ALA A 243 19.53 -56.64 -42.60
CA ALA A 243 20.74 -56.63 -43.41
C ALA A 243 20.44 -56.44 -44.92
N VAL A 244 19.37 -57.07 -45.43
CA VAL A 244 18.92 -56.91 -46.81
C VAL A 244 18.42 -55.49 -47.04
N GLU A 245 17.57 -54.95 -46.16
CA GLU A 245 17.09 -53.57 -46.24
C GLU A 245 18.24 -52.56 -46.27
N LYS A 246 19.27 -52.78 -45.44
CA LYS A 246 20.49 -51.96 -45.45
C LYS A 246 21.22 -52.04 -46.79
N LEU A 247 21.40 -53.24 -47.34
CA LEU A 247 22.06 -53.42 -48.65
C LEU A 247 21.25 -52.82 -49.80
N GLU A 248 19.92 -52.94 -49.77
CA GLU A 248 19.04 -52.33 -50.75
C GLU A 248 19.14 -50.80 -50.70
N LYS A 249 19.19 -50.23 -49.49
CA LYS A 249 19.39 -48.79 -49.29
C LYS A 249 20.75 -48.33 -49.83
N GLU A 250 21.84 -49.03 -49.50
CA GLU A 250 23.19 -48.72 -50.00
C GLU A 250 23.25 -48.84 -51.54
N ASN A 251 22.59 -49.85 -52.12
CA ASN A 251 22.54 -50.00 -53.58
C ASN A 251 21.74 -48.89 -54.26
N LEU A 252 20.61 -48.47 -53.67
CA LEU A 252 19.85 -47.32 -54.17
C LEU A 252 20.67 -46.03 -54.10
N GLU A 253 21.45 -45.84 -53.04
CA GLU A 253 22.36 -44.70 -52.88
C GLU A 253 23.46 -44.72 -53.95
N ILE A 254 24.18 -45.83 -54.13
CA ILE A 254 25.20 -45.98 -55.18
C ILE A 254 24.60 -45.78 -56.57
N MET A 255 23.40 -46.31 -56.82
CA MET A 255 22.71 -46.10 -58.10
C MET A 255 22.37 -44.62 -58.31
N SER A 256 21.94 -43.92 -57.26
CA SER A 256 21.67 -42.47 -57.32
C SER A 256 22.95 -41.67 -57.61
N GLU A 257 24.06 -41.98 -56.95
CA GLU A 257 25.37 -41.35 -57.20
C GLU A 257 25.85 -41.62 -58.63
N LEU A 258 25.68 -42.84 -59.14
CA LEU A 258 26.02 -43.19 -60.53
C LEU A 258 25.14 -42.44 -61.54
N PHE A 259 23.86 -42.23 -61.23
CA PHE A 259 22.98 -41.41 -62.05
C PHE A 259 23.44 -39.94 -62.02
N GLU A 260 23.78 -39.40 -60.85
CA GLU A 260 24.29 -38.03 -60.71
C GLU A 260 25.59 -37.85 -61.49
N CYS A 261 26.58 -38.73 -61.30
CA CYS A 261 27.83 -38.74 -62.06
C CYS A 261 27.58 -38.77 -63.57
N ARG A 262 26.67 -39.64 -64.04
CA ARG A 262 26.32 -39.71 -65.46
C ARG A 262 25.64 -38.42 -65.94
N THR A 263 24.79 -37.80 -65.14
CA THR A 263 24.18 -36.51 -65.50
C THR A 263 25.20 -35.39 -65.53
N ASP A 264 26.18 -35.39 -64.63
CA ASP A 264 27.24 -34.40 -64.58
C ASP A 264 28.23 -34.58 -65.73
N ASP A 265 28.62 -35.82 -66.06
CA ASP A 265 29.37 -36.13 -67.29
C ASP A 265 28.63 -35.65 -68.54
N LEU A 266 27.30 -35.81 -68.57
CA LEU A 266 26.48 -35.31 -69.67
C LEU A 266 26.45 -33.77 -69.69
N LYS A 267 26.35 -33.10 -68.53
CA LYS A 267 26.45 -31.63 -68.44
C LYS A 267 27.82 -31.13 -68.89
N ILE A 268 28.91 -31.79 -68.48
CA ILE A 268 30.28 -31.46 -68.87
C ILE A 268 30.43 -31.62 -70.39
N SER A 269 29.97 -32.75 -70.95
CA SER A 269 30.01 -32.96 -72.39
C SER A 269 29.18 -31.93 -73.15
N ARG A 270 27.96 -31.60 -72.67
CA ARG A 270 27.11 -30.54 -73.24
C ARG A 270 27.80 -29.18 -73.17
N GLN A 271 28.39 -28.82 -72.03
CA GLN A 271 29.14 -27.57 -71.87
C GLN A 271 30.37 -27.53 -72.79
N PHE A 272 31.09 -28.65 -72.94
CA PHE A 272 32.20 -28.76 -73.88
C PHE A 272 31.73 -28.54 -75.32
N TYR A 273 30.62 -29.18 -75.74
CA TYR A 273 30.04 -28.93 -77.06
C TYR A 273 29.63 -27.47 -77.22
N LEU A 274 28.89 -26.89 -76.28
CA LEU A 274 28.46 -25.49 -76.35
C LEU A 274 29.63 -24.49 -76.37
N THR A 275 30.71 -24.76 -75.63
CA THR A 275 31.90 -23.90 -75.59
C THR A 275 32.66 -23.93 -76.92
N GLN A 276 32.72 -25.09 -77.60
CA GLN A 276 33.36 -25.17 -78.92
C GLN A 276 32.59 -24.44 -80.03
N PHE A 277 31.29 -24.22 -79.86
CA PHE A 277 30.47 -23.47 -80.82
C PHE A 277 30.26 -22.00 -80.43
N GLN A 278 30.84 -21.53 -79.32
CA GLN A 278 30.70 -20.15 -78.86
C GLN A 278 31.54 -19.13 -79.68
N ASP A 279 32.54 -19.60 -80.43
CA ASP A 279 33.38 -18.78 -81.33
C ASP A 279 32.83 -18.69 -82.77
N ASN A 280 31.70 -19.35 -83.08
CA ASN A 280 31.01 -19.20 -84.36
C ASN A 280 29.68 -18.47 -84.14
N GLU A 281 29.71 -17.14 -84.27
CA GLU A 281 28.55 -16.30 -84.55
C GLU A 281 27.87 -16.78 -85.84
N ASN A 282 26.98 -17.76 -85.72
CA ASN A 282 25.85 -18.08 -86.60
C ASN A 282 25.32 -19.49 -86.31
N LEU A 283 24.83 -19.70 -85.09
CA LEU A 283 23.83 -20.72 -84.83
C LEU A 283 22.62 -20.01 -84.26
N ASP A 284 21.88 -19.44 -85.21
CA ASP A 284 20.42 -19.43 -85.25
C ASP A 284 19.84 -20.50 -84.31
N ASP A 285 18.98 -20.07 -83.40
CA ASP A 285 18.34 -20.87 -82.35
C ASP A 285 17.86 -22.21 -82.93
N GLY A 286 18.72 -23.20 -82.76
CA GLY A 286 18.69 -24.42 -83.54
C GLY A 286 17.65 -25.37 -83.01
N ILE A 287 16.44 -25.30 -83.57
CA ILE A 287 15.45 -26.38 -83.77
C ILE A 287 14.87 -27.03 -82.50
N LEU A 288 15.55 -27.01 -81.35
CA LEU A 288 15.09 -27.59 -80.09
C LEU A 288 14.19 -26.66 -79.27
N GLU A 289 14.29 -25.33 -79.43
CA GLU A 289 13.35 -24.40 -78.76
C GLU A 289 11.99 -24.33 -79.47
N MET A 290 11.96 -24.57 -80.79
CA MET A 290 10.69 -24.67 -81.52
C MET A 290 9.87 -25.89 -81.07
N ASP A 291 10.52 -27.02 -80.77
CA ASP A 291 9.83 -28.21 -80.24
C ASP A 291 9.55 -28.11 -78.72
N LEU A 292 10.22 -27.22 -77.98
CA LEU A 292 9.90 -26.95 -76.58
C LEU A 292 8.70 -26.00 -76.42
N ASN A 293 8.53 -25.04 -77.34
CA ASN A 293 7.37 -24.13 -77.34
C ASN A 293 6.09 -24.76 -77.92
N VAL A 294 6.20 -25.84 -78.68
CA VAL A 294 5.04 -26.65 -79.12
C VAL A 294 4.57 -27.64 -78.04
N LEU A 295 5.38 -27.89 -77.00
CA LEU A 295 5.02 -28.69 -75.82
C LEU A 295 4.67 -27.85 -74.58
N ALA A 296 4.85 -26.53 -74.66
CA ALA A 296 4.39 -25.60 -73.63
C ALA A 296 2.93 -25.20 -73.93
N ILE A 297 2.00 -26.03 -73.46
CA ILE A 297 0.55 -25.88 -73.25
C ILE A 297 -0.14 -27.17 -73.70
N GLU A 298 -0.06 -28.20 -72.85
CA GLU A 298 -1.20 -29.02 -72.45
C GLU A 298 -0.78 -29.83 -71.21
N ASP A 299 -1.40 -29.47 -70.08
CA ASP A 299 -1.22 -30.09 -68.77
C ASP A 299 -1.51 -31.60 -68.78
N SER A 300 -0.78 -32.31 -67.93
CA SER A 300 -1.17 -33.60 -67.33
C SER A 300 -1.34 -34.81 -68.27
N ALA A 301 -0.22 -35.38 -68.72
CA ALA A 301 -0.19 -36.83 -68.95
C ALA A 301 1.22 -37.36 -68.73
N ALA A 302 1.36 -38.16 -67.67
CA ALA A 302 2.59 -38.85 -67.32
C ALA A 302 3.19 -39.58 -68.53
N ARG A 303 4.47 -39.32 -68.82
CA ARG A 303 5.26 -40.14 -69.74
C ARG A 303 5.10 -41.62 -69.37
N PRO A 304 4.90 -42.53 -70.33
CA PRO A 304 4.81 -43.95 -70.03
C PRO A 304 6.12 -44.40 -69.36
N LYS A 305 6.01 -44.88 -68.12
CA LYS A 305 7.13 -45.43 -67.36
C LYS A 305 7.76 -46.58 -68.15
N SER A 306 9.10 -46.62 -68.18
CA SER A 306 9.89 -47.66 -68.86
C SER A 306 9.34 -49.06 -68.57
N ALA A 307 9.35 -49.95 -69.57
CA ALA A 307 8.93 -51.34 -69.42
C ALA A 307 9.63 -52.06 -68.25
N VAL A 308 10.84 -51.62 -67.90
CA VAL A 308 11.59 -52.11 -66.74
C VAL A 308 10.92 -51.71 -65.42
N TYR A 309 10.42 -50.48 -65.31
CA TYR A 309 9.71 -50.00 -64.11
C TYR A 309 8.42 -50.79 -63.87
N LYS A 310 7.64 -51.07 -64.92
CA LYS A 310 6.42 -51.90 -64.81
C LYS A 310 6.71 -53.33 -64.36
N SER A 311 7.77 -53.95 -64.90
CA SER A 311 8.12 -55.32 -64.52
C SER A 311 8.66 -55.43 -63.09
N VAL A 312 9.32 -54.40 -62.57
CA VAL A 312 9.77 -54.34 -61.17
C VAL A 312 8.58 -54.11 -60.23
N GLN A 313 7.66 -53.21 -60.60
CA GLN A 313 6.47 -52.92 -59.80
C GLN A 313 5.54 -54.14 -59.66
N ASP A 314 5.33 -54.93 -60.73
CA ASP A 314 4.56 -56.18 -60.67
C ASP A 314 5.21 -57.23 -59.76
N LYS A 315 6.55 -57.30 -59.74
CA LYS A 315 7.27 -58.24 -58.87
C LYS A 315 7.20 -57.84 -57.40
N VAL A 316 7.32 -56.54 -57.08
CA VAL A 316 7.24 -56.04 -55.71
C VAL A 316 5.82 -56.18 -55.16
N LEU A 317 4.79 -55.84 -55.96
CA LEU A 317 3.39 -56.00 -55.55
C LEU A 317 3.03 -57.46 -55.29
N SER A 318 3.52 -58.40 -56.11
CA SER A 318 3.29 -59.83 -55.90
C SER A 318 3.96 -60.40 -54.64
N ILE A 319 4.97 -59.73 -54.09
CA ILE A 319 5.62 -60.12 -52.81
C ILE A 319 4.78 -59.61 -51.63
N MET A 320 4.31 -58.36 -51.69
CA MET A 320 3.47 -57.78 -50.63
C MET A 320 2.13 -58.53 -50.47
N SER A 321 1.49 -58.93 -51.58
CA SER A 321 0.24 -59.71 -51.53
C SER A 321 0.41 -61.13 -50.96
N ARG A 322 1.65 -61.63 -50.84
CA ARG A 322 1.95 -62.96 -50.30
C ARG A 322 2.24 -62.92 -48.80
N GLU A 323 2.63 -61.77 -48.27
CA GLU A 323 2.89 -61.55 -46.84
C GLU A 323 1.58 -61.22 -46.09
N GLU A 324 0.62 -60.54 -46.73
CA GLU A 324 -0.73 -60.28 -46.18
C GLU A 324 -1.64 -61.52 -46.07
N LEU A 325 -1.33 -62.64 -46.74
CA LEU A 325 -2.12 -63.89 -46.67
C LEU A 325 -1.59 -64.90 -45.63
N ALA A 326 -0.56 -64.54 -44.86
CA ALA A 326 0.08 -65.42 -43.88
C ALA A 326 -0.22 -65.05 -42.41
N GLU A 327 -0.98 -63.97 -42.14
CA GLU A 327 -1.29 -63.49 -40.78
C GLU A 327 -2.78 -63.47 -40.42
N GLU A 328 -3.65 -64.16 -41.15
CA GLU A 328 -5.07 -64.33 -40.76
C GLU A 328 -5.42 -65.82 -40.64
N ASP A 329 -5.22 -66.38 -39.45
CA ASP A 329 -5.98 -67.52 -38.92
C ASP A 329 -5.73 -67.64 -37.40
N SER A 330 -6.49 -66.88 -36.61
CA SER A 330 -6.67 -67.10 -35.17
C SER A 330 -7.95 -66.41 -34.69
N ASP A 331 -9.09 -67.03 -34.98
CA ASP A 331 -10.36 -66.75 -34.29
C ASP A 331 -10.30 -67.32 -32.85
N GLU A 332 -10.47 -66.46 -31.85
CA GLU A 332 -11.11 -66.85 -30.58
C GLU A 332 -12.16 -65.81 -30.19
N ASP A 333 -13.39 -66.32 -30.04
CA ASP A 333 -14.59 -65.66 -29.57
C ASP A 333 -14.39 -64.94 -28.22
N LEU A 334 -14.84 -63.68 -28.13
CA LEU A 334 -15.30 -63.13 -26.85
C LEU A 334 -16.44 -62.13 -27.05
N GLU A 335 -17.64 -62.58 -26.67
CA GLU A 335 -18.88 -61.83 -26.62
C GLU A 335 -18.76 -60.58 -25.74
N SER A 336 -19.00 -59.39 -26.31
CA SER A 336 -19.23 -58.16 -25.55
C SER A 336 -20.74 -57.92 -25.39
N TYR A 337 -21.22 -58.03 -24.16
CA TYR A 337 -22.56 -57.64 -23.74
C TYR A 337 -22.72 -56.12 -23.74
N GLU A 338 -23.78 -55.63 -24.36
CA GLU A 338 -24.18 -54.22 -24.44
C GLU A 338 -24.51 -53.65 -23.05
N GLY A 339 -23.91 -52.51 -22.72
CA GLY A 339 -24.21 -51.71 -21.54
C GLY A 339 -24.40 -50.25 -21.95
N GLU A 340 -25.62 -49.76 -21.73
CA GLU A 340 -26.18 -48.48 -22.16
C GLU A 340 -25.33 -47.25 -21.81
N GLY A 341 -25.16 -46.36 -22.79
CA GLY A 341 -24.61 -45.02 -22.60
C GLY A 341 -25.69 -44.05 -22.10
N ASP A 342 -25.55 -43.68 -20.83
CA ASP A 342 -26.26 -42.57 -20.18
C ASP A 342 -25.62 -41.22 -20.57
N GLY A 343 -26.48 -40.22 -20.75
CA GLY A 343 -26.10 -38.87 -21.14
C GLY A 343 -25.76 -38.00 -19.93
N SER A 344 -24.69 -37.21 -20.03
CA SER A 344 -24.41 -36.09 -19.13
C SER A 344 -23.64 -35.05 -19.95
N GLU A 345 -24.34 -34.02 -20.42
CA GLU A 345 -24.44 -32.68 -19.82
C GLU A 345 -23.16 -31.86 -19.92
N GLY A 346 -23.29 -30.70 -20.59
CA GLY A 346 -22.20 -29.81 -20.97
C GLY A 346 -21.58 -29.11 -19.77
N ASP A 347 -20.27 -28.90 -19.91
CA ASP A 347 -19.44 -28.12 -19.00
C ASP A 347 -19.79 -26.62 -19.14
N PRO A 348 -20.25 -25.95 -18.06
CA PRO A 348 -20.59 -24.54 -18.10
C PRO A 348 -19.57 -23.71 -17.32
N PHE A 349 -18.33 -23.55 -17.82
CA PHE A 349 -17.49 -22.41 -17.42
C PHE A 349 -16.29 -22.17 -18.36
N GLU A 350 -16.55 -21.77 -19.60
CA GLU A 350 -15.55 -21.04 -20.39
C GLU A 350 -16.09 -19.67 -20.79
N THR A 351 -15.77 -18.66 -19.98
CA THR A 351 -15.76 -17.26 -20.41
C THR A 351 -14.32 -16.73 -20.34
N PRO A 352 -13.77 -16.20 -21.44
CA PRO A 352 -12.45 -15.57 -21.45
C PRO A 352 -12.46 -14.23 -20.71
N PHE A 353 -11.58 -14.07 -19.72
CA PHE A 353 -11.30 -12.77 -19.09
C PHE A 353 -9.97 -12.22 -19.62
N ASP A 354 -10.07 -11.12 -20.39
CA ASP A 354 -8.97 -10.24 -20.74
C ASP A 354 -8.38 -9.61 -19.47
N TYR A 355 -7.07 -9.78 -19.26
CA TYR A 355 -6.32 -9.03 -18.25
C TYR A 355 -5.73 -7.78 -18.89
N ASP A 356 -6.26 -6.63 -18.46
CA ASP A 356 -5.67 -5.31 -18.67
C ASP A 356 -4.33 -5.19 -17.94
N ASP A 357 -3.36 -4.67 -18.68
CA ASP A 357 -2.02 -4.26 -18.28
C ASP A 357 -2.07 -3.09 -17.27
N ALA A 358 -1.68 -3.38 -16.03
CA ALA A 358 -1.27 -2.36 -15.06
C ALA A 358 0.00 -2.82 -14.34
N ARG A 359 1.14 -2.58 -15.01
CA ARG A 359 2.47 -2.28 -14.45
C ARG A 359 2.55 -2.20 -12.91
N PHE A 360 3.27 -3.16 -12.33
CA PHE A 360 3.90 -3.03 -11.03
C PHE A 360 5.43 -3.10 -11.24
N ASP A 361 6.04 -1.95 -11.48
CA ASP A 361 7.50 -1.79 -11.51
C ASP A 361 8.00 -1.77 -10.05
N GLY A 362 8.74 -2.79 -9.60
CA GLY A 362 9.32 -2.75 -8.24
C GLY A 362 10.20 -3.89 -7.74
N ASP A 363 10.26 -5.06 -8.38
CA ASP A 363 10.78 -6.25 -7.69
C ASP A 363 12.19 -6.72 -8.11
N ASP A 364 12.87 -6.01 -9.01
CA ASP A 364 14.16 -6.46 -9.56
C ASP A 364 15.42 -5.97 -8.81
N GLU A 365 15.28 -5.17 -7.74
CA GLU A 365 16.46 -4.60 -7.04
C GLU A 365 17.08 -5.53 -5.97
N PHE A 366 16.42 -6.64 -5.63
CA PHE A 366 16.89 -7.55 -4.56
C PHE A 366 17.64 -8.81 -5.02
N LEU A 367 17.81 -9.03 -6.34
CA LEU A 367 18.39 -10.27 -6.88
C LEU A 367 19.81 -10.14 -7.44
N GLN A 368 20.50 -9.02 -7.25
CA GLN A 368 21.91 -8.88 -7.63
C GLN A 368 22.85 -9.10 -6.44
N LEU A 369 23.02 -10.36 -6.02
CA LEU A 369 24.17 -10.77 -5.22
C LEU A 369 25.06 -11.67 -6.07
N GLY A 370 26.26 -11.17 -6.38
CA GLY A 370 27.30 -11.92 -7.09
C GLY A 370 27.84 -13.11 -6.28
N PRO A 371 28.71 -13.95 -6.86
CA PRO A 371 29.16 -15.18 -6.22
C PRO A 371 29.87 -14.89 -4.89
N LEU A 372 29.32 -15.40 -3.80
CA LEU A 372 29.82 -15.21 -2.44
C LEU A 372 31.12 -16.00 -2.23
N GLU A 373 32.25 -15.32 -2.11
CA GLU A 373 33.48 -15.94 -1.59
C GLU A 373 33.30 -16.25 -0.10
N LEU A 374 33.37 -17.53 0.27
CA LEU A 374 33.25 -18.04 1.64
C LEU A 374 34.38 -17.50 2.53
N LYS A 375 34.10 -16.40 3.24
CA LYS A 375 34.98 -15.87 4.30
C LYS A 375 34.60 -16.51 5.63
N MET A 376 35.38 -17.49 6.07
CA MET A 376 35.19 -18.17 7.36
C MET A 376 35.30 -17.15 8.51
N LEU A 377 34.19 -16.86 9.18
CA LEU A 377 34.12 -16.00 10.36
C LEU A 377 34.28 -16.83 11.63
N THR A 378 35.33 -16.55 12.41
CA THR A 378 35.50 -17.05 13.78
C THR A 378 34.87 -16.09 14.78
N LEU A 379 33.86 -16.56 15.53
CA LEU A 379 33.23 -15.83 16.63
C LEU A 379 34.07 -15.96 17.93
N LYS A 380 34.48 -14.83 18.50
CA LYS A 380 34.93 -14.74 19.91
C LYS A 380 33.80 -14.13 20.72
N GLY A 381 33.28 -14.88 21.69
CA GLY A 381 32.26 -14.39 22.62
C GLY A 381 32.88 -13.88 23.91
N ASP A 382 32.55 -12.65 24.29
CA ASP A 382 32.84 -12.10 25.63
C ASP A 382 31.65 -12.34 26.57
N LYS A 383 31.93 -12.75 27.81
CA LYS A 383 30.91 -13.04 28.83
C LYS A 383 30.48 -11.75 29.55
N MET A 384 29.19 -11.41 29.45
CA MET A 384 28.57 -10.36 30.27
C MET A 384 27.93 -10.94 31.55
N PRO A 385 27.94 -10.18 32.66
CA PRO A 385 27.32 -10.62 33.92
C PRO A 385 25.79 -10.53 33.87
N ILE A 386 25.13 -11.60 34.33
CA ILE A 386 23.68 -11.70 34.48
C ILE A 386 23.26 -10.82 35.66
N HIS A 387 22.39 -9.84 35.41
CA HIS A 387 21.83 -9.01 36.47
C HIS A 387 20.86 -9.85 37.30
N GLY A 388 21.07 -9.91 38.62
CA GLY A 388 20.16 -10.59 39.55
C GLY A 388 18.78 -9.94 39.54
N ARG A 389 17.72 -10.75 39.58
CA ARG A 389 16.34 -10.28 39.67
C ARG A 389 16.19 -9.35 40.89
N GLY A 390 15.67 -8.15 40.66
CA GLY A 390 15.25 -7.26 41.74
C GLY A 390 14.17 -7.90 42.60
N ASN A 391 14.11 -7.54 43.87
CA ASN A 391 13.05 -7.99 44.78
C ASN A 391 11.69 -7.50 44.26
N LEU A 392 10.69 -8.39 44.26
CA LEU A 392 9.34 -8.11 43.82
C LEU A 392 8.72 -6.95 44.63
N SER A 393 7.99 -6.08 43.94
CA SER A 393 7.27 -4.96 44.54
C SER A 393 6.15 -5.47 45.46
N THR A 394 5.77 -4.68 46.47
CA THR A 394 4.67 -5.01 47.39
C THR A 394 3.34 -5.24 46.66
N GLU A 395 3.12 -4.58 45.52
CA GLU A 395 1.95 -4.81 44.65
C GLU A 395 1.99 -6.18 43.95
N GLU A 396 3.18 -6.72 43.64
CA GLU A 396 3.32 -8.02 42.98
C GLU A 396 3.09 -9.20 43.95
N LEU A 397 3.35 -9.00 45.24
CA LEU A 397 2.99 -9.97 46.29
C LEU A 397 1.49 -10.02 46.55
N GLU A 398 0.80 -8.88 46.49
CA GLU A 398 -0.66 -8.82 46.62
C GLU A 398 -1.34 -9.45 45.41
N ALA A 399 -0.81 -9.24 44.20
CA ALA A 399 -1.32 -9.88 42.98
C ALA A 399 -1.19 -11.42 42.99
N LYS A 400 -0.16 -11.98 43.64
CA LYS A 400 -0.01 -13.44 43.81
C LYS A 400 -1.06 -14.07 44.72
N ASN A 401 -1.70 -13.31 45.61
CA ASN A 401 -2.79 -13.83 46.44
C ASN A 401 -4.09 -14.01 45.66
N PHE A 402 -4.28 -13.25 44.57
CA PHE A 402 -5.46 -13.35 43.70
C PHE A 402 -5.29 -14.35 42.55
N ASN A 403 -4.04 -14.72 42.22
CA ASN A 403 -3.74 -15.71 41.19
C ASN A 403 -2.72 -16.73 41.71
N PRO A 404 -3.17 -17.76 42.47
CA PRO A 404 -2.26 -18.78 42.96
C PRO A 404 -1.63 -19.54 41.79
N ASP A 405 -0.31 -19.72 41.81
CA ASP A 405 0.45 -20.51 40.81
C ASP A 405 0.05 -22.01 40.77
N ILE A 406 -0.85 -22.43 41.65
CA ILE A 406 -1.34 -23.80 41.76
C ILE A 406 -2.81 -23.82 41.34
N TRP A 407 -3.05 -24.36 40.15
CA TRP A 407 -4.37 -24.64 39.59
C TRP A 407 -5.20 -25.47 40.59
N PRO A 408 -6.50 -25.18 40.79
CA PRO A 408 -7.31 -25.83 41.83
C PRO A 408 -7.54 -27.34 41.61
N MET A 409 -7.15 -27.87 40.45
CA MET A 409 -7.17 -29.30 40.16
C MET A 409 -5.75 -29.86 40.16
N THR A 410 -5.39 -30.55 41.23
CA THR A 410 -4.09 -31.22 41.33
C THR A 410 -4.15 -32.59 40.61
N THR A 411 -3.04 -33.02 40.03
CA THR A 411 -2.90 -34.35 39.37
C THR A 411 -3.37 -35.55 40.20
N PRO A 412 -3.26 -35.59 41.55
CA PRO A 412 -3.91 -36.63 42.35
C PRO A 412 -5.44 -36.59 42.30
N MET A 413 -6.08 -35.42 42.30
CA MET A 413 -7.54 -35.30 42.18
C MET A 413 -8.05 -35.77 40.81
N LEU A 414 -7.26 -35.54 39.75
CA LEU A 414 -7.55 -36.06 38.41
C LEU A 414 -7.49 -37.60 38.37
N LYS A 415 -6.56 -38.21 39.10
CA LYS A 415 -6.42 -39.67 39.20
C LYS A 415 -7.54 -40.32 40.01
N GLU A 416 -8.08 -39.65 41.03
CA GLU A 416 -9.24 -40.15 41.78
C GLU A 416 -10.50 -40.15 40.93
N VAL A 417 -10.76 -39.08 40.15
CA VAL A 417 -11.90 -39.01 39.22
C VAL A 417 -11.81 -40.08 38.12
N ILE A 418 -10.61 -40.43 37.68
CA ILE A 418 -10.40 -41.51 36.69
C ILE A 418 -10.65 -42.89 37.34
N LYS A 419 -10.22 -43.12 38.58
CA LYS A 419 -10.50 -44.36 39.32
C LYS A 419 -11.99 -44.57 39.57
N ASP A 420 -12.72 -43.51 39.92
CA ASP A 420 -14.17 -43.59 40.14
C ASP A 420 -14.92 -43.93 38.84
N LYS A 421 -14.42 -43.47 37.69
CA LYS A 421 -14.94 -43.84 36.36
C LYS A 421 -14.61 -45.26 35.94
N GLU A 422 -13.47 -45.82 36.39
CA GLU A 422 -13.12 -47.22 36.13
C GLU A 422 -13.91 -48.19 37.01
N LEU A 423 -14.17 -47.84 38.27
CA LEU A 423 -15.01 -48.62 39.17
C LEU A 423 -16.48 -48.66 38.71
N ALA A 424 -17.00 -47.56 38.15
CA ALA A 424 -18.35 -47.51 37.59
C ALA A 424 -18.54 -48.33 36.29
N LYS A 425 -17.45 -48.76 35.64
CA LYS A 425 -17.51 -49.63 34.43
C LYS A 425 -17.47 -51.13 34.75
N VAL A 426 -17.19 -51.51 36.00
CA VAL A 426 -17.07 -52.91 36.43
C VAL A 426 -18.38 -53.44 37.06
N GLU A 427 -19.37 -52.58 37.32
CA GLU A 427 -20.68 -52.95 37.87
C GLU A 427 -21.85 -52.89 36.85
N VAL A 428 -21.60 -53.18 35.56
CA VAL A 428 -22.68 -53.44 34.58
C VAL A 428 -22.55 -54.82 33.99
#